data_AF-D7BC04-F1
#
_entry.id   AF-D7BC04-F1
#
_cell.length_a   1.000
_cell.length_b   1.000
_cell.length_c   1.000
_cell.angle_alpha   90.00
_cell.angle_beta   90.00
_cell.angle_gamma   90.00
#
_symmetry.space_group_name_H-M   'P 1'
#
loop_
_entity.id
_entity.type
_entity.pdbx_description
1 polymer ?
#
loop_
_entity_poly.entity_id
_entity_poly.type
_entity_poly.pdbx_seq_one_letter_code
_entity_poly.pdbx_strand_id
1 'polypeptide(L)'
;MRRVGGFTLPELLVAVAIIAILAAVLLPNLLQSRKRSMETAARLYLKQVIQWIAMVDTKGADASSLDGGDCKEPLLQSEGAPAQYPKGIQSCHIVRDPSDNRYIVTVTDATGQSISAIYWLR
;
A
#
# COMPACT_ATOMS: atom_id res chain seq x y z
N MET A 1 -19.47 34.52 45.29
CA MET A 1 -19.88 33.97 43.98
C MET A 1 -18.81 34.34 42.95
N ARG A 2 -18.03 33.37 42.49
CA ARG A 2 -16.93 33.59 41.53
C ARG A 2 -17.56 33.68 40.14
N ARG A 3 -17.56 34.86 39.50
CA ARG A 3 -17.97 34.99 38.10
C ARG A 3 -16.88 34.34 37.25
N VAL A 4 -17.18 33.19 36.67
CA VAL A 4 -16.32 32.57 35.66
C VAL A 4 -16.47 33.43 34.40
N GLY A 5 -15.37 34.02 33.93
CA GLY A 5 -15.36 34.77 32.67
C GLY A 5 -15.69 33.84 31.51
N GLY A 6 -16.73 34.17 30.75
CA GLY A 6 -17.08 33.47 29.52
C GLY A 6 -16.23 33.93 28.33
N PHE A 7 -16.08 33.07 27.33
CA PHE A 7 -15.47 33.42 26.04
C PHE A 7 -16.31 34.51 25.35
N THR A 8 -15.67 35.58 24.90
CA THR A 8 -16.31 36.61 24.08
C THR A 8 -16.33 36.19 22.61
N LEU A 9 -17.29 36.71 21.84
CA LEU A 9 -17.39 36.47 20.39
C LEU A 9 -16.08 36.79 19.63
N PRO A 10 -15.38 37.92 19.88
CA PRO A 10 -14.13 38.23 19.20
C PRO A 10 -13.00 37.23 19.49
N GLU A 11 -12.89 36.72 20.72
CA GLU A 11 -11.87 35.73 21.09
C GLU A 11 -12.06 34.41 20.35
N LEU A 12 -13.31 33.96 20.21
CA LEU A 12 -13.62 32.77 19.42
C LEU A 12 -13.30 32.99 17.93
N LEU A 13 -13.62 34.18 17.41
CA LEU A 13 -13.43 34.51 15.98
C LEU A 13 -11.95 34.53 15.60
N VAL A 14 -11.10 35.14 16.42
CA VAL A 14 -9.64 35.15 16.19
C VAL A 14 -9.07 33.73 16.33
N ALA A 15 -9.55 32.93 17.28
CA ALA A 15 -9.08 31.56 17.46
C ALA A 15 -9.36 30.68 16.23
N VAL A 16 -10.58 30.71 15.68
CA VAL A 16 -10.90 29.94 14.47
C VAL A 16 -10.16 30.44 13.23
N ALA A 17 -9.89 31.76 13.14
CA ALA A 17 -9.10 32.33 12.05
C ALA A 17 -7.67 31.78 12.05
N ILE A 18 -7.02 31.69 13.22
CA ILE A 18 -5.67 31.14 13.35
C ILE A 18 -5.67 29.64 13.02
N ILE A 19 -6.64 28.86 13.55
CA ILE A 19 -6.77 27.43 13.26
C ILE A 19 -6.95 27.18 11.76
N ALA A 20 -7.74 28.00 11.07
CA ALA A 20 -7.95 27.88 9.63
C ALA A 20 -6.66 28.09 8.82
N ILE A 21 -5.84 29.08 9.18
CA ILE A 21 -4.54 29.34 8.53
C ILE A 21 -3.58 28.17 8.75
N LEU A 22 -3.49 27.66 9.99
CA LEU A 22 -2.63 26.52 10.31
C LEU A 22 -3.09 25.24 9.57
N ALA A 23 -4.40 24.97 9.56
CA ALA A 23 -4.96 23.82 8.86
C ALA A 23 -4.70 23.88 7.36
N ALA A 24 -4.82 25.06 6.73
CA ALA A 24 -4.57 25.24 5.30
C ALA A 24 -3.14 24.84 4.89
N VAL A 25 -2.14 25.07 5.75
CA VAL A 25 -0.74 24.69 5.49
C VAL A 25 -0.45 23.24 5.89
N LEU A 26 -1.02 22.75 6.99
CA LEU A 26 -0.74 21.40 7.51
C LEU A 26 -1.44 20.28 6.72
N LEU A 27 -2.70 20.47 6.35
CA LEU A 27 -3.52 19.45 5.69
C LEU A 27 -2.90 18.90 4.39
N PRO A 28 -2.41 19.72 3.43
CA PRO A 28 -1.85 19.18 2.19
C PRO A 28 -0.60 18.31 2.45
N ASN A 29 0.25 18.71 3.40
CA ASN A 29 1.44 17.94 3.75
C ASN A 29 1.09 16.60 4.40
N LEU A 30 0.08 16.58 5.27
CA LEU A 30 -0.39 15.35 5.91
C LEU A 30 -0.93 14.34 4.88
N LEU A 31 -1.73 14.81 3.91
CA LEU A 31 -2.26 13.97 2.85
C LEU A 31 -1.14 13.39 1.97
N GLN A 32 -0.14 14.21 1.63
CA GLN A 32 1.01 13.74 0.84
C GLN A 32 1.88 12.75 1.61
N SER A 33 2.13 12.98 2.90
CA SER A 33 2.85 12.05 3.77
C SER A 33 2.13 10.69 3.86
N ARG A 34 0.80 10.72 4.02
CA ARG A 34 -0.02 9.50 3.99
C ARG A 34 0.11 8.77 2.66
N LYS A 35 -0.02 9.45 1.51
CA LYS A 35 0.15 8.83 0.19
C LYS A 35 1.52 8.14 0.05
N ARG A 36 2.60 8.84 0.41
CA ARG A 36 3.97 8.30 0.38
C ARG A 36 4.14 7.07 1.28
N SER A 37 3.50 7.05 2.45
CA SER A 37 3.52 5.89 3.34
C SER A 37 2.84 4.67 2.71
N MET A 38 1.72 4.86 2.00
CA MET A 38 1.03 3.77 1.29
C MET A 38 1.86 3.26 0.11
N GLU A 39 2.46 4.16 -0.66
CA GLU A 39 3.37 3.80 -1.77
C GLU A 39 4.57 3.00 -1.26
N THR A 40 5.13 3.38 -0.11
CA THR A 40 6.23 2.64 0.53
C THR A 40 5.77 1.26 0.98
N ALA A 41 4.59 1.14 1.58
CA ALA A 41 4.01 -0.15 1.96
C ALA A 41 3.78 -1.05 0.74
N ALA A 42 3.26 -0.51 -0.37
CA ALA A 42 3.07 -1.24 -1.62
C ALA A 42 4.40 -1.76 -2.20
N ARG A 43 5.47 -0.94 -2.17
CA ARG A 43 6.81 -1.38 -2.58
C ARG A 43 7.37 -2.49 -1.70
N LEU A 44 7.18 -2.41 -0.38
CA LEU A 44 7.64 -3.45 0.55
C LEU A 44 6.88 -4.75 0.32
N TYR A 45 5.56 -4.68 0.15
CA TYR A 45 4.73 -5.83 -0.16
C TYR A 45 5.11 -6.45 -1.51
N LEU A 46 5.34 -5.65 -2.55
CA LEU A 46 5.80 -6.14 -3.84
C LEU A 46 7.11 -6.94 -3.73
N LYS A 47 8.07 -6.47 -2.93
CA LYS A 47 9.31 -7.21 -2.66
C LYS A 47 9.04 -8.55 -1.97
N GLN A 48 8.12 -8.58 -1.00
CA GLN A 48 7.74 -9.82 -0.32
C GLN A 48 7.10 -10.81 -1.28
N VAL A 49 6.22 -10.35 -2.17
CA VAL A 49 5.60 -11.21 -3.20
C VAL A 49 6.66 -11.83 -4.10
N ILE A 50 7.62 -11.03 -4.58
CA ILE A 50 8.73 -11.55 -5.40
C ILE A 50 9.54 -12.58 -4.62
N GLN A 51 9.80 -12.37 -3.32
CA GLN A 51 10.49 -13.34 -2.49
C GLN A 51 9.73 -14.66 -2.39
N TRP A 52 8.41 -14.64 -2.23
CA TRP A 52 7.59 -15.86 -2.20
C TRP A 52 7.61 -16.57 -3.56
N ILE A 53 7.49 -15.85 -4.67
CA ILE A 53 7.61 -16.42 -6.02
C ILE A 53 8.99 -17.06 -6.22
N ALA A 54 10.05 -16.40 -5.77
CA ALA A 54 11.39 -16.96 -5.83
C ALA A 54 11.53 -18.24 -4.99
N MET A 55 10.86 -18.33 -3.83
CA MET A 55 10.84 -19.57 -3.04
C MET A 55 10.16 -20.71 -3.78
N VAL A 56 8.99 -20.46 -4.39
CA VAL A 56 8.28 -21.45 -5.23
C VAL A 56 9.17 -21.93 -6.38
N ASP A 57 9.81 -21.00 -7.09
CA ASP A 57 10.73 -21.29 -8.21
C ASP A 57 11.94 -22.12 -7.76
N THR A 58 12.58 -21.76 -6.65
CA THR A 58 13.73 -22.51 -6.11
C THR A 58 13.38 -23.92 -5.65
N LYS A 59 12.12 -24.19 -5.28
CA LYS A 59 11.63 -25.53 -4.95
C LYS A 59 11.32 -26.37 -6.18
N GLY A 60 11.32 -25.78 -7.39
CA GLY A 60 10.91 -26.44 -8.62
C GLY A 60 9.42 -26.82 -8.63
N ALA A 61 8.60 -26.12 -7.84
CA ALA A 61 7.16 -26.33 -7.85
C ALA A 61 6.55 -25.69 -9.10
N ASP A 62 5.49 -26.32 -9.63
CA ASP A 62 4.76 -25.78 -10.79
C ASP A 62 4.06 -24.47 -10.44
N ALA A 63 4.72 -23.34 -10.76
CA ALA A 63 4.22 -22.00 -10.51
C ALA A 63 3.14 -21.52 -11.51
N SER A 64 2.69 -22.40 -12.40
CA SER A 64 1.74 -22.08 -13.48
C SER A 64 0.39 -21.57 -12.96
N SER A 65 -0.02 -21.98 -11.75
CA SER A 65 -1.23 -21.46 -11.09
C SER A 65 -1.14 -19.99 -10.67
N LEU A 66 0.06 -19.41 -10.68
CA LEU A 66 0.26 -17.99 -10.37
C LEU A 66 -0.11 -17.09 -11.55
N ASP A 67 -0.20 -17.63 -12.78
CA ASP A 67 -0.53 -16.83 -13.96
C ASP A 67 -2.01 -16.42 -13.96
N GLY A 68 -2.26 -15.11 -14.02
CA GLY A 68 -3.60 -14.53 -13.85
C GLY A 68 -4.11 -14.56 -12.41
N GLY A 69 -3.28 -15.03 -11.47
CA GLY A 69 -3.61 -15.21 -10.07
C GLY A 69 -3.46 -13.95 -9.23
N ASP A 70 -3.93 -14.07 -7.99
CA ASP A 70 -3.76 -13.06 -6.95
C ASP A 70 -2.52 -13.40 -6.10
N CYS A 71 -1.88 -12.40 -5.51
CA CYS A 71 -0.77 -12.62 -4.58
C CYS A 71 -1.17 -13.29 -3.24
N LYS A 72 -2.47 -13.61 -3.08
CA LYS A 72 -3.00 -14.46 -2.00
C LYS A 72 -3.19 -15.92 -2.45
N GLU A 73 -2.66 -16.33 -3.61
CA GLU A 73 -2.77 -17.71 -4.09
C GLU A 73 -2.26 -18.70 -3.02
N PRO A 74 -2.92 -19.87 -2.80
CA PRO A 74 -2.51 -20.84 -1.79
C PRO A 74 -1.04 -21.29 -1.92
N LEU A 75 -0.53 -21.34 -3.15
CA LEU A 75 0.88 -21.65 -3.43
C LEU A 75 1.85 -20.62 -2.82
N LEU A 76 1.46 -19.34 -2.76
CA LEU A 76 2.27 -18.31 -2.10
C LEU A 76 2.06 -18.34 -0.58
N GLN A 77 0.86 -18.73 -0.12
CA GLN A 77 0.57 -18.85 1.32
C GLN A 77 1.39 -19.95 1.98
N SER A 78 1.70 -21.06 1.28
CA SER A 78 2.63 -22.07 1.78
C SER A 78 4.06 -21.54 1.95
N GLU A 79 4.40 -20.45 1.26
CA GLU A 79 5.69 -19.74 1.37
C GLU A 79 5.65 -18.54 2.34
N GLY A 80 4.53 -18.36 3.06
CA GLY A 80 4.38 -17.32 4.06
C GLY A 80 3.68 -16.05 3.58
N ALA A 81 3.03 -16.07 2.41
CA ALA A 81 2.15 -14.99 2.00
C ALA A 81 0.94 -14.89 2.95
N PRO A 82 0.49 -13.67 3.30
CA PRO A 82 -0.66 -13.49 4.15
C PRO A 82 -1.96 -13.82 3.40
N ALA A 83 -2.94 -14.39 4.09
CA ALA A 83 -4.27 -14.67 3.51
C ALA A 83 -5.07 -13.39 3.18
N GLN A 84 -4.65 -12.24 3.72
CA GLN A 84 -5.28 -10.93 3.51
C GLN A 84 -4.22 -9.89 3.19
N TYR A 85 -4.60 -8.89 2.40
CA TYR A 85 -3.67 -7.81 2.09
C TYR A 85 -3.36 -6.95 3.33
N PRO A 86 -2.11 -6.48 3.45
CA PRO A 86 -1.76 -5.47 4.43
C PRO A 86 -2.56 -4.18 4.19
N LYS A 87 -2.75 -3.40 5.25
CA LYS A 87 -3.39 -2.09 5.13
C LYS A 87 -2.64 -1.21 4.13
N GLY A 88 -3.37 -0.60 3.21
CA GLY A 88 -2.81 0.26 2.18
C GLY A 88 -2.62 -0.42 0.82
N ILE A 89 -2.92 -1.71 0.68
CA ILE A 89 -2.94 -2.43 -0.60
C ILE A 89 -4.39 -2.79 -0.96
N GLN A 90 -4.79 -2.50 -2.20
CA GLN A 90 -6.12 -2.80 -2.74
C GLN A 90 -6.13 -4.11 -3.52
N SER A 91 -5.16 -4.31 -4.40
CA SER A 91 -5.08 -5.50 -5.24
C SER A 91 -3.64 -5.87 -5.58
N CYS A 92 -3.45 -7.12 -5.95
CA CYS A 92 -2.18 -7.65 -6.38
C CYS A 92 -2.44 -8.74 -7.43
N HIS A 93 -1.86 -8.56 -8.62
CA HIS A 93 -2.05 -9.46 -9.75
C HIS A 93 -0.71 -9.94 -10.26
N ILE A 94 -0.64 -11.23 -10.60
CA ILE A 94 0.54 -11.87 -11.14
C ILE A 94 0.20 -12.33 -12.56
N VAL A 95 1.03 -11.96 -13.52
CA VAL A 95 0.88 -12.35 -14.92
C VAL A 95 2.18 -12.97 -15.39
N ARG A 96 2.09 -14.14 -16.01
CA ARG A 96 3.23 -14.79 -16.65
C ARG A 96 3.33 -14.30 -18.10
N ASP A 97 4.53 -13.88 -18.48
CA ASP A 97 4.85 -13.65 -19.88
C ASP A 97 5.46 -14.95 -20.46
N PRO A 98 4.71 -15.67 -21.32
CA PRO A 98 5.15 -16.95 -21.86
C PRO A 98 6.34 -16.81 -22.82
N SER A 99 6.61 -15.62 -23.35
CA SER A 99 7.68 -15.37 -24.33
C SER A 99 9.06 -15.31 -23.66
N ASP A 100 9.10 -14.68 -22.48
CA ASP A 100 10.34 -14.35 -21.75
C ASP A 100 10.52 -15.19 -20.48
N ASN A 101 9.65 -16.18 -20.24
CA ASN A 101 9.61 -17.02 -19.03
C ASN A 101 9.77 -16.20 -17.73
N ARG A 102 8.96 -15.15 -17.59
CA ARG A 102 9.02 -14.21 -16.46
C ARG A 102 7.64 -13.97 -15.87
N TYR A 103 7.61 -13.63 -14.58
CA TYR A 103 6.42 -13.16 -13.90
C TYR A 103 6.46 -11.64 -13.75
N ILE A 104 5.34 -11.01 -14.05
CA ILE A 104 5.09 -9.59 -13.84
C ILE A 104 4.10 -9.49 -12.68
N VAL A 105 4.58 -8.98 -11.55
CA VAL A 105 3.75 -8.75 -10.37
C VAL A 105 3.36 -7.29 -10.35
N THR A 106 2.06 -7.02 -10.24
CA THR A 106 1.51 -5.66 -10.14
C THR A 106 0.73 -5.51 -8.85
N VAL A 107 1.19 -4.62 -7.98
CA VAL A 107 0.53 -4.27 -6.72
C VAL A 107 -0.12 -2.89 -6.87
N THR A 108 -1.40 -2.78 -6.51
CA THR A 108 -2.13 -1.50 -6.49
C THR A 108 -2.38 -1.07 -5.05
N ASP A 109 -1.97 0.14 -4.71
CA ASP A 109 -2.16 0.71 -3.38
C ASP A 109 -3.58 1.27 -3.17
N ALA A 110 -3.90 1.64 -1.92
CA ALA A 110 -5.19 2.21 -1.55
C ALA A 110 -5.51 3.58 -2.16
N THR A 111 -4.53 4.21 -2.81
CA THR A 111 -4.68 5.47 -3.53
C THR A 111 -4.89 5.27 -5.04
N GLY A 112 -4.91 4.01 -5.50
CA GLY A 112 -5.05 3.64 -6.90
C GLY A 112 -3.74 3.69 -7.70
N GLN A 113 -2.59 3.82 -7.03
CA GLN A 113 -1.28 3.80 -7.69
C GLN A 113 -0.80 2.36 -7.80
N SER A 114 -0.51 1.91 -9.03
CA SER A 114 0.05 0.59 -9.30
C SER A 114 1.56 0.63 -9.44
N ILE A 115 2.23 -0.37 -8.88
CA ILE A 115 3.68 -0.58 -8.97
C ILE A 115 3.91 -2.01 -9.43
N SER A 116 4.71 -2.17 -10.48
CA SER A 116 5.01 -3.48 -11.03
C SER A 116 6.49 -3.83 -10.90
N ALA A 117 6.78 -5.12 -10.79
CA ALA A 117 8.12 -5.67 -10.84
C ALA A 117 8.14 -6.97 -11.64
N ILE A 118 9.31 -7.28 -12.18
CA ILE A 118 9.55 -8.45 -13.00
C ILE A 118 10.43 -9.43 -12.23
N TYR A 119 10.02 -10.69 -12.19
CA TYR A 119 10.80 -11.81 -11.71
C TYR A 119 11.10 -12.76 -12.86
N TRP A 120 12.37 -13.09 -13.06
CA TRP A 120 12.81 -14.01 -14.12
C TRP A 120 12.93 -15.41 -13.52
N LEU A 121 12.29 -16.38 -14.15
CA LEU A 121 12.45 -17.78 -13.78
C LEU A 121 13.84 -18.27 -14.15
N ARG A 122 14.33 -19.26 -13.42
CA ARG A 122 15.61 -19.91 -13.70
C ARG A 122 15.59 -20.78 -14.97
#